data_AF-A0A3C2CUF0-F1
#
_entry.id   AF-A0A3C2CUF0-F1
#
_cell.length_a   1.000
_cell.length_b   1.000
_cell.length_c   1.000
_cell.angle_alpha   90.00
_cell.angle_beta   90.00
_cell.angle_gamma   90.00
#
_symmetry.space_group_name_H-M   'P 1'
#
loop_
_entity.id
_entity.type
_entity.pdbx_description
1 polymer ?
#
loop_
_entity_poly.entity_id
_entity_poly.type
_entity_poly.pdbx_seq_one_letter_code
_entity_poly.pdbx_strand_id
1 'polypeptide(L)'
;MTFLSFLLAAGGVYFYQMEKEARYNGMSIVPERTKDIPLFNGLQPGGGPSYMIEGRHWEEILNYYKEVLPENGWTEVFIHASSNLEEDGAGFMSTWIKPGQNWELAIDAGYFKQNNRTQVIFDKKSISTATEWIKESPKEICIKFKVEVYYECIKLTDTHSNKQIAELVNSALDWEKERIPYSGKSMIDIDSFKVEVYYDLEKGIYLVSNKGTKWMKPEQEFFMLTRISKEY
;
A
#
# COMPACT_ATOMS: atom_id res chain seq x y z
N MET A 1 1.28 48.57 -27.45
CA MET A 1 2.29 47.53 -27.82
C MET A 1 2.81 46.76 -26.62
N THR A 2 3.15 47.41 -25.51
CA THR A 2 3.67 46.79 -24.28
C THR A 2 2.75 45.72 -23.64
N PHE A 3 1.42 45.95 -23.58
CA PHE A 3 0.48 44.99 -22.97
C PHE A 3 0.37 43.66 -23.73
N LEU A 4 0.45 43.70 -25.07
CA LEU A 4 0.41 42.50 -25.92
C LEU A 4 1.69 41.66 -25.78
N SER A 5 2.85 42.32 -25.65
CA SER A 5 4.13 41.65 -25.38
C SER A 5 4.17 40.97 -24.01
N PHE A 6 3.55 41.57 -22.98
CA PHE A 6 3.41 40.94 -21.66
C PHE A 6 2.51 39.70 -21.69
N LEU A 7 1.38 39.74 -22.42
CA LEU A 7 0.49 38.59 -22.56
C LEU A 7 1.15 37.45 -23.36
N LEU A 8 1.91 37.75 -24.41
CA LEU A 8 2.68 36.76 -25.16
C LEU A 8 3.80 36.14 -24.32
N ALA A 9 4.52 36.94 -23.53
CA ALA A 9 5.54 36.43 -22.62
C ALA A 9 4.93 35.56 -21.52
N ALA A 10 3.84 35.98 -20.90
CA ALA A 10 3.12 35.21 -19.88
C ALA A 10 2.57 33.89 -20.45
N GLY A 11 1.99 33.94 -21.66
CA GLY A 11 1.53 32.74 -22.37
C GLY A 11 2.66 31.77 -22.68
N GLY A 12 3.79 32.27 -23.20
CA GLY A 12 4.97 31.43 -23.50
C GLY A 12 5.56 30.77 -22.25
N VAL A 13 5.63 31.50 -21.12
CA VAL A 13 6.08 30.93 -19.83
C VAL A 13 5.11 29.85 -19.35
N TYR A 14 3.80 30.08 -19.47
CA TYR A 14 2.77 29.11 -19.07
C TYR A 14 2.84 27.81 -19.89
N PHE A 15 2.92 27.90 -21.22
CA PHE A 15 3.05 26.73 -22.09
C PHE A 15 4.35 25.96 -21.82
N TYR A 16 5.46 26.66 -21.62
CA TYR A 16 6.74 26.04 -21.27
C TYR A 16 6.70 25.31 -19.93
N GLN A 17 6.00 25.85 -18.92
CA GLN A 17 5.79 25.17 -17.65
C GLN A 17 4.91 23.92 -17.83
N MET A 18 3.82 24.02 -18.58
CA MET A 18 2.95 22.87 -18.85
C MET A 18 3.69 21.72 -19.54
N GLU A 19 4.53 22.00 -20.53
CA GLU A 19 5.33 20.98 -21.22
C GLU A 19 6.35 20.33 -20.27
N LYS A 20 6.95 21.13 -19.36
CA LYS A 20 7.81 20.61 -18.30
C LYS A 20 7.08 19.75 -17.27
N GLU A 21 5.82 20.05 -16.95
CA GLU A 21 5.01 19.23 -16.05
C GLU A 21 4.55 17.94 -16.72
N ALA A 22 4.23 17.99 -18.02
CA ALA A 22 3.74 16.84 -18.77
C ALA A 22 4.71 15.64 -18.74
N ARG A 23 6.03 15.87 -18.65
CA ARG A 23 7.04 14.80 -18.59
C ARG A 23 7.01 13.97 -17.30
N TYR A 24 6.36 14.47 -16.24
CA TYR A 24 6.20 13.80 -14.95
C TYR A 24 4.81 13.18 -14.76
N ASN A 25 4.00 13.17 -15.82
CA ASN A 25 2.63 12.68 -15.74
C ASN A 25 2.59 11.20 -15.31
N GLY A 26 1.78 10.90 -14.29
CA GLY A 26 1.62 9.56 -13.73
C GLY A 26 2.67 9.15 -12.69
N MET A 27 3.66 9.99 -12.39
CA MET A 27 4.64 9.70 -11.34
C MET A 27 4.07 10.06 -9.96
N SER A 28 4.08 9.11 -9.03
CA SER A 28 3.68 9.39 -7.65
C SER A 28 4.79 10.06 -6.83
N ILE A 29 6.06 9.86 -7.24
CA ILE A 29 7.24 10.52 -6.68
C ILE A 29 8.09 11.11 -7.83
N VAL A 30 8.49 12.37 -7.65
CA VAL A 30 9.43 13.07 -8.55
C VAL A 30 10.69 13.39 -7.74
N PRO A 31 11.76 12.56 -7.81
CA PRO A 31 12.98 12.74 -7.04
C PRO A 31 13.53 14.18 -7.04
N GLU A 32 13.52 14.87 -8.18
CA GLU A 32 14.01 16.25 -8.32
C GLU A 32 13.22 17.28 -7.50
N ARG A 33 12.04 16.93 -7.00
CA ARG A 33 11.19 17.77 -6.14
C ARG A 33 11.30 17.40 -4.66
N THR A 34 12.04 16.36 -4.33
CA THR A 34 12.27 15.91 -2.97
C THR A 34 13.70 16.22 -2.55
N LYS A 35 13.93 16.36 -1.24
CA LYS A 35 15.29 16.58 -0.70
C LYS A 35 15.96 15.28 -0.30
N ASP A 36 15.16 14.25 -0.04
CA ASP A 36 15.56 13.02 0.63
C ASP A 36 15.49 11.78 -0.27
N ILE A 37 15.09 11.94 -1.53
CA ILE A 37 15.16 10.90 -2.57
C ILE A 37 15.88 11.53 -3.78
N PRO A 38 17.21 11.51 -3.80
CA PRO A 38 17.97 12.11 -4.90
C PRO A 38 17.89 11.25 -6.16
N LEU A 39 17.93 11.90 -7.33
CA LEU A 39 17.87 11.20 -8.62
C LEU A 39 19.25 10.66 -9.00
N PHE A 40 19.34 9.37 -9.32
CA PHE A 40 20.55 8.78 -9.92
C PHE A 40 20.95 9.53 -11.20
N ASN A 41 22.24 9.87 -11.32
CA ASN A 41 22.72 10.68 -12.44
C ASN A 41 22.51 9.99 -13.79
N GLY A 42 21.97 10.73 -14.76
CA GLY A 42 21.67 10.22 -16.09
C GLY A 42 20.25 9.66 -16.27
N LEU A 43 19.49 9.43 -15.18
CA LEU A 43 18.06 9.15 -15.29
C LEU A 43 17.32 10.39 -15.81
N GLN A 44 16.44 10.19 -16.78
CA GLN A 44 15.59 11.24 -17.35
C GLN A 44 14.12 10.80 -17.39
N PRO A 45 13.15 11.71 -17.23
CA PRO A 45 11.73 11.37 -17.35
C PRO A 45 11.40 10.76 -18.73
N GLY A 46 10.79 9.58 -18.74
CA GLY A 46 10.49 8.83 -19.96
C GLY A 46 9.20 9.24 -20.68
N GLY A 47 8.47 10.26 -20.20
CA GLY A 47 7.17 10.68 -20.72
C GLY A 47 5.98 9.87 -20.22
N GLY A 48 6.18 9.08 -19.15
CA GLY A 48 5.16 8.31 -18.43
C GLY A 48 5.54 8.19 -16.95
N PRO A 49 5.06 7.17 -16.21
CA PRO A 49 5.30 7.04 -14.77
C PRO A 49 6.74 6.58 -14.42
N SER A 50 7.71 6.75 -15.32
CA SER A 50 9.06 6.20 -15.17
C SER A 50 10.17 7.12 -15.65
N TYR A 51 11.36 6.89 -15.10
CA TYR A 51 12.63 7.40 -15.56
C TYR A 51 13.33 6.37 -16.43
N MET A 52 14.17 6.83 -17.35
CA MET A 52 14.94 5.99 -18.25
C MET A 52 16.39 6.45 -18.33
N ILE A 53 17.29 5.49 -18.55
CA ILE A 53 18.69 5.70 -18.91
C ILE A 53 19.07 4.67 -19.99
N GLU A 54 19.85 5.09 -20.98
CA GLU A 54 20.37 4.19 -22.02
C GLU A 54 21.42 3.26 -21.42
N GLY A 55 21.39 1.98 -21.80
CA GLY A 55 22.29 0.95 -21.30
C GLY A 55 21.71 0.16 -20.12
N ARG A 56 22.51 -0.79 -19.64
CA ARG A 56 22.16 -1.65 -18.50
C ARG A 56 22.76 -1.07 -17.23
N HIS A 57 21.97 -0.27 -16.53
CA HIS A 57 22.41 0.46 -15.33
C HIS A 57 21.72 0.05 -14.04
N TRP A 58 20.82 -0.95 -14.07
CA TRP A 58 19.96 -1.26 -12.93
C TRP A 58 20.73 -1.65 -11.66
N GLU A 59 21.90 -2.30 -11.77
CA GLU A 59 22.73 -2.67 -10.61
C GLU A 59 23.40 -1.45 -9.97
N GLU A 60 23.91 -0.54 -10.78
CA GLU A 60 24.53 0.71 -10.31
C GLU A 60 23.48 1.61 -9.63
N ILE A 61 22.27 1.63 -10.17
CA ILE A 61 21.12 2.34 -9.60
C ILE A 61 20.73 1.72 -8.25
N LEU A 62 20.67 0.39 -8.15
CA LEU A 62 20.41 -0.30 -6.88
C LEU A 62 21.47 0.07 -5.83
N ASN A 63 22.75 -0.04 -6.19
CA ASN A 63 23.85 0.25 -5.27
C ASN A 63 23.83 1.71 -4.80
N TYR A 64 23.58 2.65 -5.72
CA TYR A 64 23.42 4.06 -5.37
C TYR A 64 22.32 4.28 -4.32
N TYR A 65 21.14 3.68 -4.49
CA TYR A 65 20.05 3.87 -3.53
C TYR A 65 20.31 3.16 -2.20
N LYS A 66 21.00 2.03 -2.19
CA LYS A 66 21.43 1.36 -0.96
C LYS A 66 22.39 2.21 -0.12
N GLU A 67 23.20 3.05 -0.76
CA GLU A 67 24.11 3.96 -0.07
C GLU A 67 23.41 5.25 0.35
N VAL A 68 22.69 5.89 -0.58
CA VAL A 68 22.22 7.26 -0.39
C VAL A 68 20.91 7.35 0.41
N LEU A 69 20.01 6.38 0.31
CA LEU A 69 18.74 6.44 1.05
C LEU A 69 18.95 6.37 2.58
N PRO A 70 19.81 5.48 3.12
CA PRO A 70 20.13 5.48 4.55
C PRO A 70 20.69 6.80 5.07
N GLU A 71 21.56 7.47 4.31
CA GLU A 71 22.09 8.80 4.67
C GLU A 71 20.97 9.85 4.79
N ASN A 72 19.88 9.67 4.05
CA ASN A 72 18.70 10.52 4.06
C ASN A 72 17.61 10.05 5.04
N GLY A 73 17.93 9.11 5.93
CA GLY A 73 17.06 8.63 7.01
C GLY A 73 16.04 7.57 6.59
N TRP A 74 16.20 6.97 5.42
CA TRP A 74 15.40 5.83 5.00
C TRP A 74 15.97 4.53 5.54
N THR A 75 15.11 3.57 5.85
CA THR A 75 15.49 2.23 6.31
C THR A 75 15.00 1.21 5.30
N GLU A 76 15.88 0.30 4.90
CA GLU A 76 15.56 -0.82 4.02
C GLU A 76 14.54 -1.75 4.70
N VAL A 77 13.44 -2.05 4.01
CA VAL A 77 12.47 -3.08 4.42
C VAL A 77 12.68 -4.35 3.61
N PHE A 78 12.88 -4.19 2.31
CA PHE A 78 12.95 -5.30 1.37
C PHE A 78 13.77 -4.90 0.14
N ILE A 79 14.61 -5.82 -0.33
CA ILE A 79 15.28 -5.74 -1.63
C ILE A 79 15.24 -7.12 -2.29
N HIS A 80 14.87 -7.16 -3.55
CA HIS A 80 15.03 -8.31 -4.42
C HIS A 80 15.65 -7.87 -5.74
N ALA A 81 16.61 -8.64 -6.23
CA ALA A 81 17.31 -8.36 -7.48
C ALA A 81 17.45 -9.64 -8.31
N SER A 82 17.43 -9.49 -9.63
CA SER A 82 17.70 -10.57 -10.57
C SER A 82 19.09 -11.14 -10.35
N SER A 83 19.21 -12.47 -10.40
CA SER A 83 20.50 -13.17 -10.29
C SER A 83 21.28 -13.19 -11.62
N ASN A 84 20.58 -13.04 -12.74
CA ASN A 84 21.16 -13.03 -14.07
C ASN A 84 21.14 -11.61 -14.66
N LEU A 85 22.31 -10.98 -14.74
CA LEU A 85 22.48 -9.62 -15.27
C LEU A 85 22.18 -9.52 -16.77
N GLU A 86 22.26 -10.64 -17.49
CA GLU A 86 22.08 -10.70 -18.94
C GLU A 86 20.64 -11.06 -19.32
N GLU A 87 19.71 -11.20 -18.39
CA GLU A 87 18.32 -11.50 -18.72
C GLU A 87 17.58 -10.25 -19.22
N ASP A 88 16.67 -10.42 -20.18
CA ASP A 88 15.76 -9.32 -20.55
C ASP A 88 14.75 -9.11 -19.44
N GLY A 89 14.60 -7.88 -18.96
CA GLY A 89 13.86 -7.57 -17.74
C GLY A 89 14.65 -7.77 -16.44
N ALA A 90 15.95 -8.08 -16.50
CA ALA A 90 16.81 -8.12 -15.31
C ALA A 90 16.76 -6.78 -14.57
N GLY A 91 16.64 -6.82 -13.24
CA GLY A 91 16.31 -5.63 -12.47
C GLY A 91 16.26 -5.85 -10.97
N PHE A 92 15.60 -4.92 -10.28
CA PHE A 92 15.37 -5.01 -8.85
C PHE A 92 14.04 -4.38 -8.45
N MET A 93 13.59 -4.78 -7.27
CA MET A 93 12.50 -4.16 -6.53
C MET A 93 13.01 -3.88 -5.11
N SER A 94 12.75 -2.69 -4.60
CA SER A 94 13.14 -2.31 -3.24
C SER A 94 12.06 -1.50 -2.55
N THR A 95 11.99 -1.63 -1.23
CA THR A 95 11.04 -0.92 -0.37
C THR A 95 11.76 -0.31 0.83
N TRP A 96 11.45 0.96 1.09
CA TRP A 96 12.11 1.78 2.09
C TRP A 96 11.08 2.54 2.92
N ILE A 97 11.33 2.62 4.23
CA ILE A 97 10.49 3.39 5.16
C ILE A 97 11.29 4.50 5.82
N LYS A 98 10.62 5.58 6.20
CA LYS A 98 11.23 6.69 6.92
C LYS A 98 10.40 7.02 8.16
N PRO A 99 11.02 7.13 9.36
CA PRO A 99 10.30 7.45 10.58
C PRO A 99 9.46 8.73 10.44
N GLY A 100 8.22 8.68 10.93
CA GLY A 100 7.28 9.81 10.86
C GLY A 100 6.55 9.95 9.52
N GLN A 101 6.78 9.07 8.54
CA GLN A 101 5.99 8.98 7.32
C GLN A 101 4.99 7.82 7.38
N ASN A 102 3.79 8.03 6.83
CA ASN A 102 2.71 7.03 6.74
C ASN A 102 2.70 6.30 5.39
N TRP A 103 3.83 6.29 4.69
CA TRP A 103 4.00 5.69 3.37
C TRP A 103 5.43 5.17 3.22
N GLU A 104 5.59 4.19 2.34
CA GLU A 104 6.87 3.58 1.97
C GLU A 104 7.24 3.95 0.53
N LEU A 105 8.53 4.14 0.31
CA LEU A 105 9.11 4.34 -1.01
C LEU A 105 9.37 2.97 -1.65
N ALA A 106 8.72 2.72 -2.78
CA ALA A 106 9.04 1.61 -3.67
C ALA A 106 9.91 2.12 -4.82
N ILE A 107 11.00 1.41 -5.11
CA ILE A 107 11.82 1.65 -6.30
C ILE A 107 11.93 0.34 -7.06
N ASP A 108 11.41 0.35 -8.28
CA ASP A 108 11.42 -0.78 -9.19
C ASP A 108 12.22 -0.39 -10.44
N ALA A 109 13.20 -1.20 -10.82
CA ALA A 109 13.99 -0.98 -12.02
C ALA A 109 14.13 -2.25 -12.85
N GLY A 110 14.20 -2.11 -14.17
CA GLY A 110 14.40 -3.21 -15.09
C GLY A 110 15.13 -2.77 -16.36
N TYR A 111 16.04 -3.60 -16.86
CA TYR A 111 16.71 -3.41 -18.12
C TYR A 111 16.01 -4.17 -19.25
N PHE A 112 15.67 -3.44 -20.32
CA PHE A 112 14.98 -3.97 -21.48
C PHE A 112 15.92 -3.97 -22.68
N LYS A 113 16.34 -5.15 -23.11
CA LYS A 113 17.27 -5.37 -24.23
C LYS A 113 16.76 -4.82 -25.54
N GLN A 114 15.46 -4.97 -25.79
CA GLN A 114 14.83 -4.51 -27.04
C GLN A 114 15.13 -3.04 -27.34
N ASN A 115 15.19 -2.22 -26.29
CA ASN A 115 15.38 -0.77 -26.41
C ASN A 115 16.74 -0.31 -25.85
N ASN A 116 17.59 -1.24 -25.40
CA ASN A 116 18.86 -0.96 -24.71
C ASN A 116 18.71 0.11 -23.61
N ARG A 117 17.74 -0.06 -22.71
CA ARG A 117 17.42 0.95 -21.68
C ARG A 117 17.09 0.31 -20.35
N THR A 118 17.53 0.94 -19.27
CA THR A 118 17.01 0.70 -17.93
C THR A 118 15.90 1.69 -17.64
N GLN A 119 14.75 1.17 -17.21
CA GLN A 119 13.61 1.94 -16.71
C GLN A 119 13.57 1.84 -15.19
N VAL A 120 13.22 2.95 -14.53
CA VAL A 120 13.07 3.04 -13.07
C VAL A 120 11.76 3.72 -12.72
N ILE A 121 11.02 3.17 -11.77
CA ILE A 121 9.78 3.72 -11.25
C ILE A 121 9.99 4.03 -9.77
N PHE A 122 9.51 5.20 -9.33
CA PHE A 122 9.48 5.60 -7.93
C PHE A 122 8.03 5.70 -7.52
N ASP A 123 7.63 4.87 -6.56
CA ASP A 123 6.26 4.82 -6.10
C ASP A 123 6.08 5.04 -4.61
N LYS A 124 5.00 5.75 -4.28
CA LYS A 124 4.51 5.91 -2.91
C LYS A 124 3.46 4.85 -2.62
N LYS A 125 3.79 3.89 -1.75
CA LYS A 125 2.84 2.89 -1.26
C LYS A 125 2.40 3.26 0.17
N SER A 126 1.11 3.10 0.46
CA SER A 126 0.62 3.28 1.84
C SER A 126 1.15 2.16 2.72
N ILE A 127 1.71 2.49 3.89
CA ILE A 127 2.12 1.46 4.86
C ILE A 127 0.84 0.80 5.35
N SER A 128 0.68 -0.50 5.08
CA SER A 128 -0.43 -1.28 5.62
C SER A 128 -0.02 -1.77 7.01
N THR A 129 -0.45 -1.07 8.05
CA THR A 129 -0.20 -1.48 9.43
C THR A 129 -1.27 -2.44 9.93
N ALA A 130 -0.95 -3.28 10.91
CA ALA A 130 -1.93 -4.10 11.61
C ALA A 130 -1.92 -3.70 13.09
N THR A 131 -2.64 -2.63 13.44
CA THR A 131 -2.69 -2.14 14.83
C THR A 131 -3.41 -3.14 15.74
N GLU A 132 -2.82 -3.48 16.88
CA GLU A 132 -3.45 -4.39 17.83
C GLU A 132 -4.72 -3.78 18.45
N TRP A 133 -5.87 -4.46 18.30
CA TRP A 133 -7.14 -4.07 18.91
C TRP A 133 -7.40 -4.84 20.22
N ILE A 134 -6.99 -6.09 20.31
CA ILE A 134 -7.30 -7.01 21.40
C ILE A 134 -5.99 -7.42 22.07
N LYS A 135 -5.68 -6.83 23.23
CA LYS A 135 -4.39 -7.01 23.92
C LYS A 135 -4.30 -8.29 24.76
N GLU A 136 -5.44 -8.73 25.27
CA GLU A 136 -5.56 -9.91 26.12
C GLU A 136 -6.43 -10.95 25.43
N SER A 137 -6.19 -12.22 25.72
CA SER A 137 -7.03 -13.31 25.19
C SER A 137 -8.48 -13.13 25.68
N PRO A 138 -9.46 -13.03 24.77
CA PRO A 138 -10.86 -12.83 25.16
C PRO A 138 -11.40 -13.98 25.98
N LYS A 139 -12.18 -13.67 27.01
CA LYS A 139 -12.82 -14.70 27.85
C LYS A 139 -14.09 -15.21 27.20
N GLU A 140 -14.86 -14.32 26.60
CA GLU A 140 -16.09 -14.64 25.90
C GLU A 140 -16.16 -13.88 24.57
N ILE A 141 -16.51 -14.60 23.50
CA ILE A 141 -16.87 -14.00 22.22
C ILE A 141 -18.32 -14.36 21.92
N CYS A 142 -19.10 -13.37 21.50
CA CYS A 142 -20.50 -13.52 21.13
C CYS A 142 -20.68 -13.10 19.67
N ILE A 143 -20.98 -14.07 18.81
CA ILE A 143 -21.29 -13.79 17.40
C ILE A 143 -22.79 -13.53 17.28
N LYS A 144 -23.14 -12.36 16.77
CA LYS A 144 -24.52 -11.90 16.62
C LYS A 144 -24.99 -12.02 15.19
N PHE A 145 -26.07 -12.77 15.02
CA PHE A 145 -26.77 -12.96 13.76
C PHE A 145 -28.12 -12.28 13.82
N LYS A 146 -28.49 -11.58 12.75
CA LYS A 146 -29.83 -11.01 12.66
C LYS A 146 -30.81 -12.14 12.32
N VAL A 147 -31.69 -12.46 13.26
CA VAL A 147 -32.82 -13.38 13.07
C VAL A 147 -34.09 -12.54 13.14
N GLU A 148 -34.69 -12.27 11.97
CA GLU A 148 -35.87 -11.42 11.80
C GLU A 148 -35.72 -10.01 12.42
N VAL A 149 -36.11 -9.86 13.70
CA VAL A 149 -36.20 -8.61 14.45
C VAL A 149 -35.26 -8.54 15.67
N TYR A 150 -34.51 -9.60 15.99
CA TYR A 150 -33.55 -9.63 17.10
C TYR A 150 -32.19 -10.21 16.67
N TYR A 151 -31.18 -9.98 17.50
CA TYR A 151 -29.86 -10.58 17.32
C TYR A 151 -29.71 -11.77 18.26
N GLU A 152 -29.55 -12.97 17.70
CA GLU A 152 -29.15 -14.13 18.49
C GLU A 152 -27.64 -14.13 18.69
N CYS A 153 -27.22 -14.42 19.93
CA CYS A 153 -25.83 -14.50 20.33
C CYS A 153 -25.39 -15.96 20.40
N ILE A 154 -24.50 -16.38 19.51
CA ILE A 154 -23.78 -17.64 19.66
C ILE A 154 -22.54 -17.35 20.50
N LYS A 155 -22.56 -17.80 21.76
CA LYS A 155 -21.43 -17.66 22.67
C LYS A 155 -20.35 -18.70 22.37
N LEU A 156 -19.12 -18.23 22.22
CA LEU A 156 -17.90 -19.00 22.14
C LEU A 156 -17.16 -18.88 23.48
N THR A 157 -17.03 -20.02 24.16
CA THR A 157 -16.34 -20.13 25.45
C THR A 157 -15.02 -20.91 25.35
N ASP A 158 -14.72 -21.46 24.16
CA ASP A 158 -13.47 -22.18 23.91
C ASP A 158 -12.30 -21.19 23.83
N THR A 159 -11.34 -21.33 24.74
CA THR A 159 -10.20 -20.40 24.86
C THR A 159 -9.32 -20.42 23.62
N HIS A 160 -9.19 -21.57 22.95
CA HIS A 160 -8.39 -21.68 21.73
C HIS A 160 -9.01 -20.89 20.58
N SER A 161 -10.29 -21.13 20.29
CA SER A 161 -11.06 -20.41 19.27
C SER A 161 -11.09 -18.91 19.54
N ASN A 162 -11.29 -18.51 20.80
CA ASN A 162 -11.32 -17.10 21.17
C ASN A 162 -9.97 -16.41 20.92
N LYS A 163 -8.87 -17.10 21.22
CA LYS A 163 -7.52 -16.62 20.92
C LYS A 163 -7.28 -16.49 19.42
N GLN A 164 -7.66 -17.49 18.63
CA GLN A 164 -7.49 -17.46 17.17
C GLN A 164 -8.29 -16.31 16.54
N ILE A 165 -9.54 -16.10 16.95
CA ILE A 165 -10.34 -14.96 16.47
C ILE A 165 -9.64 -13.63 16.80
N ALA A 166 -9.10 -13.48 18.02
CA ALA A 166 -8.37 -12.27 18.39
C ALA A 166 -7.11 -12.05 17.55
N GLU A 167 -6.35 -13.11 17.28
CA GLU A 167 -5.15 -13.08 16.43
C GLU A 167 -5.50 -12.68 14.99
N LEU A 168 -6.58 -13.23 14.41
CA LEU A 168 -7.06 -12.86 13.08
C LEU A 168 -7.49 -11.39 13.02
N VAL A 169 -8.24 -10.92 14.02
CA VAL A 169 -8.65 -9.50 14.11
C VAL A 169 -7.45 -8.57 14.23
N ASN A 170 -6.46 -8.92 15.06
CA ASN A 170 -5.25 -8.11 15.23
C ASN A 170 -4.35 -8.12 14.00
N SER A 171 -4.31 -9.24 13.28
CA SER A 171 -3.51 -9.39 12.05
C SER A 171 -4.13 -8.69 10.84
N ALA A 172 -5.42 -8.34 10.91
CA ALA A 172 -6.08 -7.58 9.86
C ALA A 172 -5.48 -6.17 9.74
N LEU A 173 -5.31 -5.73 8.49
CA LEU A 173 -4.67 -4.47 8.13
C LEU A 173 -5.59 -3.29 8.45
N ASP A 174 -5.06 -2.22 9.00
CA ASP A 174 -5.79 -0.97 9.20
C ASP A 174 -6.23 -0.42 7.84
N TRP A 175 -7.47 0.04 7.77
CA TRP A 175 -8.11 0.43 6.53
C TRP A 175 -8.70 1.84 6.63
N GLU A 176 -8.13 2.76 5.84
CA GLU A 176 -8.50 4.18 5.87
C GLU A 176 -9.53 4.59 4.81
N LYS A 177 -9.97 3.70 3.91
CA LYS A 177 -10.90 4.10 2.84
C LYS A 177 -12.34 4.21 3.36
N GLU A 178 -13.01 5.29 2.97
CA GLU A 178 -14.36 5.64 3.41
C GLU A 178 -15.48 4.70 2.94
N ARG A 179 -15.26 3.94 1.85
CA ARG A 179 -16.29 3.07 1.26
C ARG A 179 -15.97 1.61 1.45
N ILE A 180 -16.84 0.92 2.18
CA ILE A 180 -16.82 -0.53 2.36
C ILE A 180 -17.84 -1.13 1.37
N PRO A 181 -17.41 -1.88 0.34
CA PRO A 181 -18.33 -2.65 -0.49
C PRO A 181 -18.76 -3.91 0.27
N TYR A 182 -20.06 -4.18 0.43
CA TYR A 182 -20.52 -5.33 1.22
C TYR A 182 -21.75 -6.04 0.64
N SER A 183 -21.77 -7.36 0.80
CA SER A 183 -22.94 -8.23 0.56
C SER A 183 -23.46 -8.85 1.87
N GLY A 184 -22.59 -9.07 2.87
CA GLY A 184 -22.96 -9.54 4.21
C GLY A 184 -22.65 -8.55 5.33
N LYS A 185 -23.45 -8.58 6.40
CA LYS A 185 -23.22 -7.82 7.65
C LYS A 185 -23.54 -8.68 8.88
N SER A 186 -22.57 -8.80 9.77
CA SER A 186 -22.67 -9.48 11.08
C SER A 186 -22.07 -8.60 12.18
N MET A 187 -22.24 -9.00 13.44
CA MET A 187 -21.64 -8.29 14.58
C MET A 187 -20.98 -9.30 15.52
N ILE A 188 -19.83 -8.94 16.06
CA ILE A 188 -19.08 -9.72 17.04
C ILE A 188 -18.88 -8.86 18.27
N ASP A 189 -19.29 -9.36 19.42
CA ASP A 189 -18.93 -8.79 20.71
C ASP A 189 -17.77 -9.63 21.27
N ILE A 190 -16.61 -9.01 21.48
CA ILE A 190 -15.41 -9.61 22.08
C ILE A 190 -15.26 -9.02 23.48
N ASP A 191 -15.67 -9.78 24.51
CA ASP A 191 -15.93 -9.27 25.86
C ASP A 191 -16.85 -8.04 25.86
N SER A 192 -16.30 -6.82 25.95
CA SER A 192 -17.03 -5.55 25.90
C SER A 192 -16.74 -4.72 24.64
N PHE A 193 -15.93 -5.25 23.73
CA PHE A 193 -15.50 -4.61 22.50
C PHE A 193 -16.36 -5.08 21.33
N LYS A 194 -17.07 -4.15 20.68
CA LYS A 194 -17.98 -4.45 19.56
C LYS A 194 -17.28 -4.25 18.22
N VAL A 195 -17.44 -5.23 17.34
CA VAL A 195 -16.91 -5.23 15.98
C VAL A 195 -18.05 -5.54 15.02
N GLU A 196 -18.38 -4.60 14.14
CA GLU A 196 -19.22 -4.88 12.99
C GLU A 196 -18.38 -5.54 11.90
N VAL A 197 -18.89 -6.61 11.32
CA VAL A 197 -18.20 -7.39 10.29
C VAL A 197 -18.96 -7.28 8.99
N TYR A 198 -18.32 -6.64 8.01
CA TYR A 198 -18.81 -6.57 6.64
C TYR A 198 -17.97 -7.51 5.79
N TYR A 199 -18.58 -8.32 4.95
CA TYR A 199 -17.81 -9.26 4.15
C TYR A 199 -18.39 -9.48 2.77
N ASP A 200 -17.51 -9.88 1.87
CA ASP A 200 -17.75 -10.33 0.51
C ASP A 200 -16.67 -11.39 0.24
N LEU A 201 -17.06 -12.58 -0.23
CA LEU A 201 -16.15 -13.71 -0.36
C LEU A 201 -15.07 -13.51 -1.43
N GLU A 202 -15.24 -12.54 -2.31
CA GLU A 202 -14.24 -12.17 -3.31
C GLU A 202 -13.43 -10.94 -2.87
N LYS A 203 -14.05 -9.98 -2.17
CA LYS A 203 -13.41 -8.69 -1.85
C LYS A 203 -12.78 -8.63 -0.46
N GLY A 204 -13.13 -9.54 0.44
CA GLY A 204 -12.56 -9.66 1.78
C GLY A 204 -13.51 -9.26 2.91
N ILE A 205 -12.94 -9.21 4.12
CA ILE A 205 -13.64 -8.98 5.38
C ILE A 205 -13.18 -7.64 5.94
N TYR A 206 -14.13 -6.78 6.29
CA TYR A 206 -13.92 -5.50 6.95
C TYR A 206 -14.46 -5.55 8.36
N LEU A 207 -13.60 -5.22 9.33
CA LEU A 207 -13.91 -5.17 10.75
C LEU A 207 -14.01 -3.70 11.15
N VAL A 208 -15.15 -3.27 11.69
CA VAL A 208 -15.39 -1.87 12.04
C VAL A 208 -15.69 -1.77 13.53
N SER A 209 -14.98 -0.88 14.22
CA SER A 209 -15.18 -0.63 15.65
C SER A 209 -14.95 0.85 15.98
N ASN A 210 -15.10 1.20 17.25
CA ASN A 210 -14.71 2.54 17.72
C ASN A 210 -13.19 2.79 17.68
N LYS A 211 -12.36 1.77 17.43
CA LYS A 211 -10.91 1.89 17.24
C LYS A 211 -10.51 2.14 15.77
N GLY A 212 -11.47 2.10 14.85
CA GLY A 212 -11.25 2.30 13.42
C GLY A 212 -11.78 1.14 12.58
N THR A 213 -11.26 1.02 11.36
CA THR A 213 -11.61 -0.04 10.42
C THR A 213 -10.38 -0.87 10.09
N LYS A 214 -10.56 -2.18 9.98
CA LYS A 214 -9.56 -3.11 9.47
C LYS A 214 -10.09 -3.88 8.28
N TRP A 215 -9.20 -4.37 7.43
CA TRP A 215 -9.47 -5.25 6.31
C TRP A 215 -8.57 -6.48 6.38
N MET A 216 -9.13 -7.64 6.05
CA MET A 216 -8.38 -8.85 5.81
C MET A 216 -8.94 -9.58 4.59
N LYS A 217 -8.11 -10.47 4.02
CA LYS A 217 -8.57 -11.41 3.00
C LYS A 217 -9.73 -12.26 3.53
N PRO A 218 -10.57 -12.82 2.65
CA PRO A 218 -11.66 -13.71 3.04
C PRO A 218 -11.09 -15.06 3.51
N GLU A 219 -10.54 -15.09 4.72
CA GLU A 219 -9.91 -16.27 5.30
C GLU A 219 -10.97 -17.28 5.73
N GLN A 220 -10.89 -18.50 5.20
CA GLN A 220 -11.85 -19.58 5.52
C GLN A 220 -11.91 -19.87 7.03
N GLU A 221 -10.76 -19.84 7.70
CA GLU A 221 -10.67 -20.06 9.15
C GLU A 221 -11.53 -19.06 9.93
N PHE A 222 -11.52 -17.77 9.54
CA PHE A 222 -12.34 -16.76 10.20
C PHE A 222 -13.83 -17.07 10.05
N PHE A 223 -14.27 -17.50 8.87
CA PHE A 223 -15.66 -17.88 8.63
C PHE A 223 -16.06 -19.14 9.40
N MET A 224 -15.20 -20.16 9.50
CA MET A 224 -15.50 -21.39 10.25
C MET A 224 -15.60 -21.13 11.75
N LEU A 225 -14.68 -20.33 12.31
CA LEU A 225 -14.66 -19.99 13.74
C LEU A 225 -15.88 -19.14 14.12
N THR A 226 -16.22 -18.15 13.29
CA THR A 226 -17.30 -17.21 13.60
C THR A 226 -18.67 -17.66 13.08
N ARG A 227 -18.72 -18.59 12.12
CA ARG A 227 -19.94 -19.07 11.44
C ARG A 227 -20.78 -17.97 10.78
N ILE A 228 -20.17 -16.82 10.47
CA ILE A 228 -20.89 -15.65 9.95
C ILE A 228 -21.37 -15.82 8.51
N SER A 229 -20.73 -16.69 7.73
CA SER A 229 -21.15 -17.05 6.37
C SER A 229 -21.86 -18.41 6.39
N LYS A 230 -22.89 -18.57 5.55
CA LYS A 230 -23.60 -19.85 5.37
C LYS A 230 -22.88 -20.81 4.42
N GLU A 231 -21.83 -20.33 3.76
CA GLU A 231 -21.05 -21.13 2.81
C GLU A 231 -19.99 -21.99 3.49
N TYR A 232 -19.76 -21.79 4.79
CA TYR A 232 -18.75 -22.47 5.61
C TYR A 232 -19.31 -22.92 6.96
#